data_AF-C3ZYA8-F1
#
_entry.id   AF-C3ZYA8-F1
#
_cell.length_a   1.000
_cell.length_b   1.000
_cell.length_c   1.000
_cell.angle_alpha   90.00
_cell.angle_beta   90.00
_cell.angle_gamma   90.00
#
_symmetry.space_group_name_H-M   'P 1'
#
loop_
_entity.id
_entity.type
_entity.pdbx_description
1 polymer ?
#
loop_
_entity_poly.entity_id
_entity_poly.type
_entity_poly.pdbx_seq_one_letter_code
_entity_poly.pdbx_strand_id
1 'polypeptide(L)'
;PSIAAPSMWTRPQIQEFKEQIRKDKDSVITVGRGEVVTVRVPTHEDGAYLFWEFATDSYDIGFGVYFEWTIAPSNAVSVHVSESSDEDDEEEDEGQDVEKGARSDRPPTDEIVPIYRRDCHVEVYAGSHMYPGRGVYLLKFDNSYSLWRSKTLYYRVYYTR
;
A
#
# COMPACT_ATOMS: atom_id res chain seq x y z
N PRO A 1 6.16 18.02 -8.31
CA PRO A 1 4.97 18.71 -7.75
C PRO A 1 5.09 18.78 -6.23
N SER A 2 4.45 19.73 -5.53
CA SER A 2 4.46 19.72 -4.06
C SER A 2 3.57 18.59 -3.56
N ILE A 3 4.12 17.67 -2.77
CA ILE A 3 3.40 16.55 -2.18
C ILE A 3 2.92 16.99 -0.79
N ALA A 4 1.61 16.87 -0.53
CA ALA A 4 1.05 17.21 0.77
C ALA A 4 1.39 16.14 1.81
N ALA A 5 1.41 16.49 3.09
CA ALA A 5 1.52 15.47 4.13
C ALA A 5 0.23 14.61 4.16
N PRO A 6 0.32 13.29 4.32
CA PRO A 6 -0.86 12.46 4.54
C PRO A 6 -1.45 12.70 5.93
N SER A 7 -2.73 12.38 6.09
CA SER A 7 -3.39 12.28 7.38
C SER A 7 -3.51 10.80 7.76
N MET A 8 -3.23 10.47 9.03
CA MET A 8 -3.33 9.11 9.58
C MET A 8 -4.03 9.17 10.93
N TRP A 9 -4.95 8.25 11.18
CA TRP A 9 -5.67 8.12 12.44
C TRP A 9 -6.11 6.68 12.69
N THR A 10 -6.60 6.39 13.89
CA THR A 10 -7.20 5.10 14.23
C THR A 10 -8.64 5.28 14.70
N ARG A 11 -9.43 4.20 14.65
CA ARG A 11 -10.76 4.13 15.26
C ARG A 11 -11.01 2.79 15.94
N PRO A 12 -11.71 2.76 17.09
CA PRO A 12 -11.82 1.55 17.90
C PRO A 12 -12.88 0.55 17.41
N GLN A 13 -13.75 0.91 16.47
CA GLN A 13 -14.86 0.04 15.99
C GLN A 13 -14.38 -1.06 15.00
N ILE A 14 -13.38 -1.85 15.40
CA ILE A 14 -12.75 -2.87 14.53
C ILE A 14 -13.68 -4.02 14.16
N GLN A 15 -14.56 -4.47 15.07
CA GLN A 15 -15.47 -5.57 14.78
C GLN A 15 -16.50 -5.19 13.71
N GLU A 16 -17.14 -4.02 13.89
CA GLU A 16 -18.08 -3.47 12.91
C GLU A 16 -17.43 -3.27 11.54
N PHE A 17 -16.20 -2.75 11.52
CA PHE A 17 -15.44 -2.60 10.27
C PHE A 17 -15.23 -3.97 9.58
N LYS A 18 -14.71 -4.97 10.27
CA LYS A 18 -14.47 -6.30 9.70
C LYS A 18 -15.76 -6.95 9.20
N GLU A 19 -16.86 -6.83 9.95
CA GLU A 19 -18.18 -7.33 9.53
C GLU A 19 -18.70 -6.65 8.27
N GLN A 20 -18.50 -5.34 8.14
CA GLN A 20 -18.86 -4.60 6.93
C GLN A 20 -18.01 -5.06 5.74
N ILE A 21 -16.69 -5.14 5.91
CA ILE A 21 -15.77 -5.49 4.83
C ILE A 21 -15.97 -6.92 4.33
N ARG A 22 -16.28 -7.89 5.21
CA ARG A 22 -16.54 -9.28 4.81
C ARG A 22 -17.70 -9.46 3.81
N LYS A 23 -18.56 -8.45 3.65
CA LYS A 23 -19.64 -8.48 2.65
C LYS A 23 -19.10 -8.37 1.22
N ASP A 24 -17.89 -7.82 1.06
CA ASP A 24 -17.16 -7.76 -0.19
C ASP A 24 -15.90 -8.63 -0.10
N LYS A 25 -15.88 -9.73 -0.85
CA LYS A 25 -14.78 -10.71 -0.78
C LYS A 25 -13.47 -10.16 -1.34
N ASP A 26 -13.52 -9.22 -2.28
CA ASP A 26 -12.32 -8.63 -2.89
C ASP A 26 -11.61 -7.65 -1.94
N SER A 27 -12.30 -7.25 -0.88
CA SER A 27 -11.79 -6.40 0.20
C SER A 27 -11.20 -7.20 1.39
N VAL A 28 -11.13 -8.53 1.28
CA VAL A 28 -10.48 -9.41 2.27
C VAL A 28 -9.39 -10.23 1.60
N ILE A 29 -8.14 -9.98 1.97
CA ILE A 29 -6.98 -10.64 1.36
C ILE A 29 -6.12 -11.35 2.41
N THR A 30 -5.45 -12.42 2.00
CA THR A 30 -4.46 -13.10 2.84
C THR A 30 -3.08 -12.61 2.42
N VAL A 31 -2.31 -12.07 3.37
CA VAL A 31 -0.90 -11.72 3.19
C VAL A 31 -0.07 -12.84 3.81
N GLY A 32 0.56 -13.67 2.98
CA GLY A 32 1.37 -14.81 3.39
C GLY A 32 2.59 -14.41 4.21
N ARG A 33 3.19 -15.41 4.87
CA ARG A 33 4.47 -15.22 5.57
C ARG A 33 5.56 -14.83 4.56
N GLY A 34 6.40 -13.85 4.88
CA GLY A 34 7.44 -13.41 3.95
C GLY A 34 6.95 -12.61 2.73
N GLU A 35 5.64 -12.44 2.56
CA GLU A 35 5.05 -11.75 1.41
C GLU A 35 4.87 -10.25 1.69
N VAL A 36 4.92 -9.46 0.62
CA VAL A 36 4.43 -8.09 0.55
C VAL A 36 3.27 -8.07 -0.44
N VAL A 37 2.13 -7.54 0.00
CA VAL A 37 0.98 -7.33 -0.89
C VAL A 37 0.83 -5.87 -1.20
N THR A 38 0.84 -5.51 -2.48
CA THR A 38 0.66 -4.14 -2.97
C THR A 38 -0.71 -3.98 -3.63
N VAL A 39 -1.56 -3.15 -3.03
CA VAL A 39 -2.82 -2.71 -3.64
C VAL A 39 -2.56 -1.45 -4.45
N ARG A 40 -2.74 -1.55 -5.76
CA ARG A 40 -2.53 -0.45 -6.72
C ARG A 40 -3.85 0.28 -6.96
N VAL A 41 -3.89 1.57 -6.65
CA VAL A 41 -5.10 2.41 -6.72
C VAL A 41 -4.83 3.61 -7.64
N PRO A 42 -5.26 3.55 -8.91
CA PRO A 42 -5.17 4.68 -9.82
C PRO A 42 -5.96 5.90 -9.32
N THR A 43 -5.42 7.10 -9.53
CA THR A 43 -6.16 8.35 -9.28
C THR A 43 -7.35 8.47 -10.23
N HIS A 44 -8.52 8.82 -9.69
CA HIS A 44 -9.70 9.09 -10.49
C HIS A 44 -9.72 10.55 -10.99
N GLU A 45 -10.17 10.79 -12.23
CA GLU A 45 -10.19 12.15 -12.82
C GLU A 45 -11.11 13.12 -12.05
N ASP A 46 -12.21 12.61 -11.49
CA ASP A 46 -13.12 13.36 -10.62
C ASP A 46 -12.74 13.34 -9.13
N GLY A 47 -11.59 12.76 -8.77
CA GLY A 47 -11.10 12.69 -7.40
C GLY A 47 -10.03 13.73 -7.08
N ALA A 48 -9.95 14.11 -5.82
CA ALA A 48 -8.89 14.97 -5.26
C ALA A 48 -8.15 14.32 -4.09
N TYR A 49 -8.73 13.30 -3.46
CA TYR A 49 -8.14 12.61 -2.31
C TYR A 49 -8.31 11.10 -2.40
N LEU A 50 -7.31 10.36 -1.93
CA LEU A 50 -7.44 8.94 -1.61
C LEU A 50 -7.73 8.82 -0.11
N PHE A 51 -8.64 7.92 0.24
CA PHE A 51 -8.88 7.46 1.60
C PHE A 51 -8.64 5.95 1.67
N TRP A 52 -8.06 5.50 2.77
CA TRP A 52 -7.87 4.08 3.06
C TRP A 52 -8.25 3.76 4.50
N GLU A 53 -8.72 2.54 4.70
CA GLU A 53 -8.96 1.94 6.00
C GLU A 53 -8.52 0.49 5.97
N PHE A 54 -7.91 0.00 7.03
CA PHE A 54 -7.50 -1.40 7.13
C PHE A 54 -7.44 -1.93 8.56
N ALA A 55 -7.57 -3.24 8.68
CA ALA A 55 -7.44 -4.00 9.92
C ALA A 55 -6.97 -5.42 9.63
N THR A 56 -6.40 -6.09 10.64
CA THR A 56 -6.00 -7.50 10.57
C THR A 56 -6.65 -8.31 11.69
N ASP A 57 -6.66 -9.65 11.59
CA ASP A 57 -7.30 -10.48 12.62
C ASP A 57 -6.55 -10.56 13.95
N SER A 58 -5.30 -11.03 13.96
CA SER A 58 -4.62 -11.43 15.21
C SER A 58 -3.27 -10.78 15.46
N TYR A 59 -2.67 -10.14 14.46
CA TYR A 59 -1.30 -9.66 14.53
C TYR A 59 -1.13 -8.37 13.74
N ASP A 60 -0.09 -7.62 14.05
CA ASP A 60 0.31 -6.45 13.28
C ASP A 60 0.72 -6.80 11.85
N ILE A 61 0.81 -5.78 11.01
CA ILE A 61 1.38 -5.85 9.66
C ILE A 61 2.14 -4.54 9.38
N GLY A 62 3.17 -4.59 8.54
CA GLY A 62 3.80 -3.40 7.98
C GLY A 62 2.83 -2.69 7.04
N PHE A 63 2.73 -1.38 7.14
CA PHE A 63 1.93 -0.58 6.22
C PHE A 63 2.65 0.69 5.81
N GLY A 64 2.70 0.91 4.49
CA GLY A 64 3.18 2.15 3.87
C GLY A 64 2.40 2.47 2.59
N VAL A 65 2.60 3.69 2.10
CA VAL A 65 1.94 4.22 0.90
C VAL A 65 2.97 4.92 0.06
N TYR A 66 3.03 4.55 -1.22
CA TYR A 66 3.84 5.23 -2.23
C TYR A 66 2.96 5.78 -3.35
N PHE A 67 3.48 6.71 -4.14
CA PHE A 67 2.82 7.26 -5.30
C PHE A 67 3.70 7.09 -6.54
N GLU A 68 3.23 6.27 -7.48
CA GLU A 68 3.89 5.98 -8.75
C GLU A 68 3.40 6.96 -9.82
N TRP A 69 4.32 7.74 -10.40
CA TRP A 69 4.05 8.72 -11.46
C TRP A 69 3.88 8.03 -12.81
N THR A 70 2.73 7.39 -12.99
CA THR A 70 2.37 6.67 -14.21
C THR A 70 0.94 6.96 -14.66
N ILE A 71 0.61 6.58 -15.89
CA ILE A 71 -0.77 6.61 -16.39
C ILE A 71 -1.29 5.18 -16.39
N ALA A 72 -2.17 4.86 -15.45
CA ALA A 72 -2.87 3.58 -15.46
C ALA A 72 -3.77 3.46 -16.70
N PRO A 73 -3.87 2.27 -17.31
CA PRO A 73 -4.74 2.04 -18.47
C PRO A 73 -6.24 2.12 -18.11
N SER A 74 -6.57 2.01 -16.81
CA SER A 74 -7.93 2.11 -16.29
C SER A 74 -7.91 2.59 -14.84
N ASN A 75 -9.09 2.94 -14.31
CA ASN A 75 -9.27 3.29 -12.89
C ASN A 75 -9.50 2.05 -12.00
N ALA A 76 -9.28 0.84 -12.51
CA ALA A 76 -9.48 -0.39 -11.76
C ALA A 76 -8.39 -0.58 -10.70
N VAL A 77 -8.79 -0.97 -9.48
CA VAL A 77 -7.88 -1.37 -8.41
C VAL A 77 -7.34 -2.76 -8.71
N SER A 78 -6.04 -2.98 -8.52
CA SER A 78 -5.41 -4.30 -8.66
C SER A 78 -4.59 -4.66 -7.42
N VAL A 79 -4.38 -5.96 -7.21
CA VAL A 79 -3.61 -6.50 -6.09
C VAL A 79 -2.44 -7.30 -6.64
N HIS A 80 -1.23 -6.99 -6.17
CA HIS A 80 0.01 -7.66 -6.55
C HIS A 80 0.64 -8.26 -5.29
N VAL A 81 1.21 -9.46 -5.42
CA VAL A 81 1.91 -10.16 -4.33
C VAL A 81 3.36 -10.36 -4.76
N SER A 82 4.30 -10.03 -3.89
CA SER A 82 5.74 -10.28 -4.06
C SER A 82 6.30 -10.93 -2.79
N GLU A 83 7.43 -11.63 -2.92
CA GLU A 83 8.17 -12.18 -1.78
C GLU A 83 9.32 -11.24 -1.39
N SER A 84 9.74 -11.27 -0.12
CA SER A 84 10.83 -10.40 0.38
C SER A 84 12.13 -10.52 -0.42
N SER A 85 12.42 -11.70 -0.99
CA SER A 85 13.59 -11.91 -1.85
C SER A 85 13.52 -11.16 -3.18
N ASP A 86 12.32 -10.76 -3.63
CA ASP A 86 12.15 -10.02 -4.88
C ASP A 86 12.52 -8.53 -4.71
N GLU A 87 12.58 -8.02 -3.47
CA GLU A 87 12.96 -6.63 -3.17
C GLU A 87 14.46 -6.48 -2.78
N ASP A 88 15.14 -7.57 -2.39
CA ASP A 88 16.58 -7.57 -1.99
C ASP A 88 17.56 -7.62 -3.19
N ASP A 89 17.11 -8.06 -4.38
CA ASP A 89 17.93 -8.07 -5.61
C ASP A 89 18.11 -6.66 -6.24
N GLU A 90 17.62 -5.60 -5.57
CA GLU A 90 17.57 -4.23 -6.12
C GLU A 90 18.59 -3.26 -5.52
N GLU A 91 19.43 -3.68 -4.56
CA GLU A 91 20.48 -2.84 -3.97
C GLU A 91 21.92 -3.41 -4.06
N GLU A 92 22.19 -4.34 -4.99
CA GLU A 92 23.58 -4.69 -5.36
C GLU A 92 23.98 -4.09 -6.72
N ASP A 93 24.20 -2.77 -6.76
CA ASP A 93 25.13 -2.16 -7.74
C ASP A 93 26.47 -1.85 -7.04
N GLU A 94 27.12 -2.88 -6.50
CA GLU A 94 28.56 -2.83 -6.26
C GLU A 94 29.30 -3.15 -7.56
N GLY A 95 29.30 -2.17 -8.47
CA GLY A 95 30.34 -2.03 -9.47
C GLY A 95 29.85 -1.83 -10.90
N GLN A 96 29.47 -0.60 -11.25
CA GLN A 96 29.53 -0.19 -12.65
C GLN A 96 29.80 1.30 -12.88
N ASP A 97 30.76 1.49 -13.79
CA ASP A 97 31.19 2.65 -14.55
C ASP A 97 30.24 3.89 -14.53
N VAL A 98 30.79 5.03 -14.10
CA VAL A 98 30.08 6.29 -13.81
C VAL A 98 29.54 6.99 -15.08
N GLU A 99 29.81 6.48 -16.28
CA GLU A 99 29.57 7.22 -17.54
C GLU A 99 28.31 6.83 -18.34
N LYS A 100 27.51 5.83 -17.92
CA LYS A 100 26.21 5.53 -18.56
C LYS A 100 25.17 5.17 -17.51
N GLY A 101 24.39 6.16 -17.08
CA GLY A 101 23.30 5.94 -16.13
C GLY A 101 22.39 4.80 -16.57
N ALA A 102 22.39 3.72 -15.79
CA ALA A 102 21.40 2.66 -15.89
C ALA A 102 20.03 3.29 -15.58
N ARG A 103 19.24 3.55 -16.61
CA ARG A 103 17.85 3.95 -16.40
C ARG A 103 17.11 2.72 -15.88
N SER A 104 16.82 2.72 -14.59
CA SER A 104 15.71 1.94 -14.05
C SER A 104 14.50 2.24 -14.93
N ASP A 105 13.99 1.23 -15.66
CA ASP A 105 12.83 1.37 -16.57
C ASP A 105 11.50 1.49 -15.79
N ARG A 106 11.59 1.73 -14.48
CA ARG A 106 10.44 1.85 -13.58
C ARG A 106 9.96 3.29 -13.52
N PRO A 107 8.63 3.51 -13.43
CA PRO A 107 8.10 4.85 -13.24
C PRO A 107 8.65 5.47 -11.93
N PRO A 108 8.92 6.80 -11.92
CA PRO A 108 9.32 7.50 -10.71
C PRO A 108 8.29 7.29 -9.59
N THR A 109 8.75 7.08 -8.36
CA THR A 109 7.90 6.79 -7.19
C THR A 109 8.29 7.69 -6.02
N ASP A 110 7.30 8.28 -5.35
CA ASP A 110 7.49 9.06 -4.12
C ASP A 110 6.90 8.34 -2.90
N GLU A 111 7.58 8.41 -1.76
CA GLU A 111 7.08 7.90 -0.49
C GLU A 111 6.06 8.88 0.13
N ILE A 112 4.86 8.40 0.43
CA ILE A 112 3.79 9.17 1.07
C ILE A 112 3.72 8.82 2.56
N VAL A 113 3.66 7.53 2.87
CA VAL A 113 3.69 6.99 4.23
C VAL A 113 4.80 5.94 4.30
N PRO A 114 5.85 6.15 5.10
CA PRO A 114 6.89 5.13 5.29
C PRO A 114 6.31 3.85 5.88
N ILE A 115 6.87 2.70 5.48
CA ILE A 115 6.47 1.40 6.02
C ILE A 115 6.86 1.31 7.49
N TYR A 116 5.85 1.20 8.35
CA TYR A 116 6.03 0.83 9.74
C TYR A 116 4.99 -0.20 10.16
N ARG A 117 5.35 -1.03 11.13
CA ARG A 117 4.44 -2.02 11.74
C ARG A 117 3.29 -1.30 12.45
N ARG A 118 2.05 -1.73 12.17
CA ARG A 118 0.83 -1.15 12.73
C ARG A 118 0.06 -2.21 13.51
N ASP A 119 -0.34 -1.87 14.73
CA ASP A 119 -1.21 -2.71 15.57
C ASP A 119 -2.68 -2.71 15.08
N CYS A 120 -2.90 -2.89 13.79
CA CYS A 120 -4.21 -2.85 13.14
C CYS A 120 -5.07 -4.10 13.42
N HIS A 121 -4.60 -4.99 14.30
CA HIS A 121 -5.40 -6.04 14.91
C HIS A 121 -6.15 -5.57 16.16
N VAL A 122 -5.78 -4.39 16.70
CA VAL A 122 -6.39 -3.77 17.88
C VAL A 122 -7.40 -2.70 17.47
N GLU A 123 -7.01 -1.81 16.55
CA GLU A 123 -7.86 -0.72 16.04
C GLU A 123 -7.87 -0.71 14.51
N VAL A 124 -8.89 -0.10 13.90
CA VAL A 124 -8.87 0.16 12.46
C VAL A 124 -7.92 1.32 12.20
N TYR A 125 -6.93 1.10 11.35
CA TYR A 125 -6.08 2.17 10.86
C TYR A 125 -6.71 2.80 9.64
N ALA A 126 -6.62 4.13 9.56
CA ALA A 126 -7.19 4.90 8.47
C ALA A 126 -6.26 6.04 8.08
N GLY A 127 -6.41 6.52 6.86
CA GLY A 127 -5.68 7.67 6.40
C GLY A 127 -6.24 8.27 5.13
N SER A 128 -5.70 9.42 4.77
CA SER A 128 -6.00 10.08 3.52
C SER A 128 -4.81 10.85 2.98
N HIS A 129 -4.81 11.07 1.67
CA HIS A 129 -3.79 11.87 1.00
C HIS A 129 -4.40 12.62 -0.18
N MET A 130 -4.07 13.90 -0.30
CA MET A 130 -4.45 14.72 -1.45
C MET A 130 -3.66 14.27 -2.67
N TYR A 131 -4.32 14.12 -3.81
CA TYR A 131 -3.68 13.72 -5.05
C TYR A 131 -2.56 14.70 -5.40
N PRO A 132 -1.29 14.25 -5.47
CA PRO A 132 -0.19 15.12 -5.87
C PRO A 132 -0.20 15.36 -7.40
N GLY A 133 -0.94 14.53 -8.13
CA GLY A 133 -1.18 14.59 -9.58
C GLY A 133 -1.90 13.32 -10.05
N ARG A 134 -1.87 13.05 -11.36
CA ARG A 134 -2.34 11.79 -11.93
C ARG A 134 -1.26 10.71 -11.73
N GLY A 135 -1.65 9.56 -11.20
CA GLY A 135 -0.73 8.48 -10.86
C GLY A 135 -1.42 7.25 -10.31
N VAL A 136 -0.65 6.40 -9.65
CA VAL A 136 -1.14 5.19 -8.98
C VAL A 136 -0.59 5.16 -7.56
N TYR A 137 -1.49 5.10 -6.57
CA TYR A 137 -1.09 4.82 -5.20
C TYR A 137 -0.74 3.35 -5.03
N LEU A 138 0.34 3.09 -4.30
CA LEU A 138 0.80 1.74 -3.94
C LEU A 138 0.63 1.58 -2.43
N LEU A 139 -0.44 0.93 -2.00
CA LEU A 139 -0.64 0.58 -0.59
C LEU A 139 0.08 -0.74 -0.33
N LYS A 140 1.22 -0.67 0.36
CA LYS A 140 2.04 -1.84 0.67
C LYS A 140 1.66 -2.40 2.05
N PHE A 141 1.21 -3.65 2.06
CA PHE A 141 0.96 -4.45 3.25
C PHE A 141 2.09 -5.47 3.39
N ASP A 142 3.05 -5.12 4.21
CA ASP A 142 4.33 -5.81 4.34
C ASP A 142 4.30 -6.83 5.48
N ASN A 143 4.47 -8.10 5.12
CA ASN A 143 4.57 -9.21 6.03
C ASN A 143 5.88 -9.99 5.87
N SER A 144 6.89 -9.38 5.24
CA SER A 144 8.24 -9.92 5.00
C SER A 144 8.88 -10.45 6.29
N TYR A 145 8.73 -9.71 7.39
CA TYR A 145 9.30 -10.05 8.69
C TYR A 145 8.68 -11.27 9.38
N SER A 146 7.52 -11.76 8.90
CA SER A 146 6.83 -12.88 9.54
C SER A 146 7.31 -14.23 9.01
N LEU A 147 7.98 -15.01 9.86
CA LEU A 147 8.48 -16.35 9.52
C LEU A 147 7.40 -17.46 9.53
N TRP A 148 6.31 -17.27 10.28
CA TRP A 148 5.37 -18.36 10.59
C TRP A 148 3.89 -17.99 10.45
N ARG A 149 3.57 -16.72 10.24
CA ARG A 149 2.20 -16.21 10.38
C ARG A 149 1.78 -15.45 9.14
N SER A 150 0.80 -15.98 8.41
CA SER A 150 0.03 -15.18 7.45
C SER A 150 -0.92 -14.24 8.18
N LYS A 151 -1.37 -13.18 7.50
CA LYS A 151 -2.33 -12.19 8.02
C LYS A 151 -3.59 -12.22 7.16
N THR A 152 -4.76 -12.26 7.79
CA THR A 152 -6.02 -11.90 7.13
C THR A 152 -6.17 -10.38 7.22
N LEU A 153 -6.11 -9.70 6.09
CA LEU A 153 -6.25 -8.26 5.95
C LEU A 153 -7.66 -7.91 5.45
N TYR A 154 -8.29 -6.97 6.14
CA TYR A 154 -9.53 -6.31 5.74
C TYR A 154 -9.16 -4.90 5.32
N TYR A 155 -9.48 -4.49 4.10
CA TYR A 155 -9.16 -3.14 3.65
C TYR A 155 -10.32 -2.52 2.87
N ARG A 156 -10.32 -1.19 2.79
CA ARG A 156 -11.21 -0.42 1.93
C ARG A 156 -10.47 0.80 1.44
N VAL A 157 -10.63 1.11 0.17
CA VAL A 157 -10.15 2.35 -0.44
C VAL A 157 -11.28 3.05 -1.17
N TYR A 158 -11.27 4.38 -1.17
CA TYR A 158 -12.21 5.20 -1.92
C TYR A 158 -11.62 6.58 -2.17
N TYR A 159 -12.14 7.28 -3.17
CA TYR A 159 -11.77 8.65 -3.45
C TYR A 159 -12.88 9.62 -3.09
N THR A 160 -12.50 10.88 -2.86
CA THR A 160 -13.45 11.99 -2.69
C THR A 160 -13.02 13.17 -3.55
N ARG A 161 -13.91 14.14 -3.72
CA ARG A 161 -13.72 15.35 -4.51
C ARG A 161 -13.28 16.51 -3.64
#